data_AF-A0A0X3THR0-F1
#
_entry.id   AF-A0A0X3THR0-F1
#
_cell.length_a   1.000
_cell.length_b   1.000
_cell.length_c   1.000
_cell.angle_alpha   90.00
_cell.angle_beta   90.00
_cell.angle_gamma   90.00
#
_symmetry.space_group_name_H-M   'P 1'
#
loop_
_entity.id
_entity.type
_entity.pdbx_description
1 polymer ?
#
loop_
_entity_poly.entity_id
_entity_poly.type
_entity_poly.pdbx_seq_one_letter_code
_entity_poly.pdbx_strand_id
1 'polypeptide(L)'
;MFHAQKLKFLAREATQVIATPLCPQGDMDNYVNLNKVDIAIQQIERAINLFLDEQDYISSFTLAGAADEVLGKMVENEGLSSSYLGISALMNGIHKEMDREPYTNKEFNSLANGARNHLKHLSGSEIVRIDPRQEACNMLYRAICNFKVLKSEGTEKMDRWLKTDGISPAFKLKQA
;
A
#
# COMPACT_ATOMS: atom_id res chain seq x y z
N MET A 1 -25.37 -15.90 19.30
CA MET A 1 -24.16 -15.38 18.64
C MET A 1 -24.30 -13.96 18.08
N PHE A 2 -25.47 -13.55 17.55
CA PHE A 2 -25.69 -12.20 17.00
C PHE A 2 -25.57 -11.02 17.99
N HIS A 3 -25.71 -11.27 19.30
CA HIS A 3 -25.65 -10.20 20.32
C HIS A 3 -24.21 -9.75 20.64
N ALA A 4 -23.21 -10.65 20.50
CA ALA A 4 -21.81 -10.33 20.78
C ALA A 4 -21.15 -9.48 19.66
N GLN A 5 -21.64 -9.61 18.41
CA GLN A 5 -21.18 -8.77 17.30
C GLN A 5 -21.74 -7.34 17.37
N LYS A 6 -22.97 -7.16 17.89
CA LYS A 6 -23.57 -5.84 18.07
C LYS A 6 -22.91 -5.04 19.22
N LEU A 7 -22.41 -5.72 20.25
CA LEU A 7 -21.68 -5.09 21.37
C LEU A 7 -20.25 -4.66 21.00
N LYS A 8 -19.58 -5.35 20.06
CA LYS A 8 -18.29 -4.87 19.51
C LYS A 8 -18.45 -3.66 18.59
N PHE A 9 -19.62 -3.48 17.98
CA PHE A 9 -19.94 -2.29 17.17
C PHE A 9 -20.16 -1.04 18.04
N LEU A 10 -20.66 -1.21 19.27
CA LEU A 10 -20.95 -0.12 20.22
C LEU A 10 -19.75 0.25 21.12
N ALA A 11 -18.69 -0.55 21.17
CA ALA A 11 -17.48 -0.28 21.96
C ALA A 11 -16.38 0.49 21.20
N ARG A 12 -16.66 0.96 19.98
CA ARG A 12 -15.79 1.87 19.22
C ARG A 12 -16.35 3.29 19.28
N GLU A 13 -16.58 3.81 20.49
CA GLU A 13 -16.43 5.26 20.68
C GLU A 13 -14.93 5.55 20.59
N ALA A 14 -14.46 5.64 19.35
CA ALA A 14 -13.11 6.03 19.02
C ALA A 14 -12.87 7.39 19.66
N THR A 15 -11.98 7.43 20.64
CA THR A 15 -11.31 8.66 21.01
C THR A 15 -10.71 9.20 19.72
N GLN A 16 -11.35 10.22 19.13
CA GLN A 16 -10.81 10.91 17.97
C GLN A 16 -9.49 11.51 18.42
N VAL A 17 -8.39 10.86 18.03
CA VAL A 17 -7.07 11.44 18.18
C VAL A 17 -6.99 12.56 17.14
N ILE A 18 -7.35 13.77 17.57
CA ILE A 18 -7.19 14.97 16.76
C ILE A 18 -5.68 15.21 16.71
N ALA A 19 -5.07 15.11 15.52
CA ALA A 19 -3.70 15.54 15.35
C ALA A 19 -3.62 17.02 15.74
N THR A 20 -2.92 17.31 16.85
CA THR A 20 -2.78 18.70 17.31
C THR A 20 -1.83 19.41 16.37
N PRO A 21 -2.26 20.47 15.67
CA PRO A 21 -1.38 21.20 14.78
C PRO A 21 -0.25 21.83 15.58
N LEU A 22 0.94 21.88 14.97
CA LEU A 22 2.12 22.53 15.56
C LEU A 22 1.96 24.05 15.70
N CYS A 23 0.96 24.65 15.03
CA CYS A 23 0.62 26.07 15.18
C CYS A 23 -0.88 26.24 15.50
N PRO A 24 -1.25 26.76 16.68
CA PRO A 24 -2.66 26.89 17.09
C PRO A 24 -3.41 28.08 16.46
N GLN A 25 -2.80 28.81 15.52
CA GLN A 25 -3.30 30.10 15.03
C GLN A 25 -3.88 30.02 13.59
N GLY A 26 -4.25 28.83 13.14
CA GLY A 26 -5.00 28.64 11.90
C GLY A 26 -6.49 28.75 12.16
N ASP A 27 -7.20 29.43 11.26
CA ASP A 27 -8.66 29.49 11.23
C ASP A 27 -9.26 28.08 11.37
N MET A 28 -10.00 27.82 12.47
CA MET A 28 -10.54 26.50 12.80
C MET A 28 -11.60 26.04 11.78
N ASP A 29 -12.06 26.94 10.92
CA ASP A 29 -12.99 26.67 9.83
C ASP A 29 -12.38 25.85 8.67
N ASN A 30 -11.05 25.68 8.62
CA ASN A 30 -10.36 24.88 7.58
C ASN A 30 -10.09 23.42 7.98
N TYR A 31 -10.57 22.96 9.13
CA TYR A 31 -10.33 21.58 9.57
C TYR A 31 -11.31 20.63 8.89
N VAL A 32 -10.78 19.59 8.25
CA VAL A 32 -11.57 18.54 7.60
C VAL A 32 -11.37 17.22 8.34
N ASN A 33 -12.47 16.56 8.71
CA ASN A 33 -12.44 15.19 9.19
C ASN A 33 -12.23 14.24 8.01
N LEU A 34 -11.00 13.79 7.82
CA LEU A 34 -10.66 12.81 6.79
C LEU A 34 -10.58 11.42 7.39
N ASN A 35 -11.28 10.46 6.80
CA ASN A 35 -11.12 9.07 7.18
C ASN A 35 -9.83 8.50 6.54
N LYS A 36 -9.20 7.51 7.19
CA LYS A 36 -7.90 6.96 6.73
C LYS A 36 -7.99 6.27 5.36
N VAL A 37 -9.16 5.74 4.99
CA VAL A 37 -9.38 5.09 3.70
C VAL A 37 -9.40 6.14 2.59
N ASP A 38 -10.13 7.24 2.78
CA ASP A 38 -10.21 8.34 1.81
C ASP A 38 -8.82 8.95 1.57
N ILE A 39 -8.04 9.13 2.63
CA ILE A 39 -6.64 9.56 2.51
C ILE A 39 -5.86 8.56 1.65
N ALA A 40 -5.95 7.27 1.93
CA ALA A 40 -5.24 6.25 1.15
C ALA A 40 -5.70 6.18 -0.32
N ILE A 41 -7.00 6.36 -0.60
CA ILE A 41 -7.54 6.45 -1.97
C ILE A 41 -6.92 7.66 -2.67
N GLN A 42 -6.93 8.83 -2.04
CA GLN A 42 -6.34 10.04 -2.62
C GLN A 42 -4.85 9.85 -2.93
N GLN A 43 -4.11 9.17 -2.05
CA GLN A 43 -2.71 8.81 -2.28
C GLN A 43 -2.53 7.86 -3.48
N ILE A 44 -3.37 6.83 -3.62
CA ILE A 44 -3.35 5.92 -4.78
C ILE A 44 -3.65 6.69 -6.07
N GLU A 45 -4.70 7.49 -6.08
CA GLU A 45 -5.10 8.23 -7.28
C GLU A 45 -4.05 9.25 -7.72
N ARG A 46 -3.41 9.94 -6.77
CA ARG A 46 -2.30 10.84 -7.08
C ARG A 46 -1.09 10.04 -7.58
N ALA A 47 -0.77 8.92 -6.94
CA ALA A 47 0.32 8.04 -7.38
C ALA A 47 0.11 7.53 -8.81
N ILE A 48 -1.13 7.22 -9.20
CA ILE A 48 -1.48 6.79 -10.56
C ILE A 48 -1.26 7.92 -11.58
N ASN A 49 -1.69 9.14 -11.29
CA ASN A 49 -1.47 10.28 -12.19
C ASN A 49 0.04 10.55 -12.34
N LEU A 50 0.79 10.54 -11.22
CA LEU A 50 2.25 10.68 -11.24
C LEU A 50 2.91 9.60 -12.11
N PHE A 51 2.42 8.36 -12.04
CA PHE A 51 2.96 7.24 -12.83
C PHE A 51 2.63 7.34 -14.32
N LEU A 52 1.35 7.53 -14.67
CA LEU A 52 0.86 7.44 -16.04
C LEU A 52 1.08 8.73 -16.83
N ASP A 53 0.79 9.87 -16.20
CA ASP A 53 0.68 11.15 -16.88
C ASP A 53 1.97 11.98 -16.76
N GLU A 54 2.62 11.93 -15.59
CA GLU A 54 3.81 12.74 -15.29
C GLU A 54 5.13 11.97 -15.39
N GLN A 55 5.08 10.62 -15.41
CA GLN A 55 6.26 9.74 -15.37
C GLN A 55 7.18 10.00 -14.16
N ASP A 56 6.64 10.55 -13.07
CA ASP A 56 7.34 10.71 -11.78
C ASP A 56 7.15 9.46 -10.92
N TYR A 57 8.02 8.48 -11.18
CA TYR A 57 7.95 7.18 -10.54
C TYR A 57 8.37 7.19 -9.06
N ILE A 58 9.28 8.09 -8.66
CA ILE A 58 9.75 8.16 -7.26
C ILE A 58 8.65 8.70 -6.35
N SER A 59 8.00 9.80 -6.76
CA SER A 59 6.87 10.34 -6.02
C SER A 59 5.70 9.36 -6.03
N SER A 60 5.40 8.75 -7.19
CA SER A 60 4.36 7.72 -7.30
C SER A 60 4.58 6.56 -6.32
N PHE A 61 5.79 6.00 -6.31
CA PHE A 61 6.18 4.91 -5.41
C PHE A 61 6.02 5.29 -3.93
N THR A 62 6.40 6.51 -3.57
CA THR A 62 6.31 7.01 -2.19
C THR A 62 4.85 7.10 -1.73
N LEU A 63 3.98 7.72 -2.53
CA LEU A 63 2.55 7.86 -2.18
C LEU A 63 1.85 6.49 -2.17
N ALA A 64 2.14 5.63 -3.15
CA ALA A 64 1.63 4.27 -3.18
C ALA A 64 2.06 3.46 -1.94
N GLY A 65 3.32 3.62 -1.50
CA GLY A 65 3.85 2.95 -0.32
C GLY A 65 3.24 3.44 1.00
N ALA A 66 2.80 4.70 1.07
CA ALA A 66 2.04 5.21 2.20
C ALA A 66 0.60 4.64 2.21
N ALA A 67 -0.04 4.58 1.05
CA ALA A 67 -1.37 3.98 0.91
C ALA A 67 -1.37 2.49 1.25
N ASP A 68 -0.39 1.72 0.75
CA ASP A 68 -0.22 0.29 1.04
C ASP A 68 -0.11 0.03 2.54
N GLU A 69 0.65 0.84 3.27
CA GLU A 69 0.82 0.66 4.71
C GLU A 69 -0.48 0.92 5.49
N VAL A 70 -1.23 1.95 5.11
CA VAL A 70 -2.51 2.26 5.75
C VAL A 70 -3.52 1.15 5.46
N LEU A 71 -3.72 0.81 4.18
CA LEU A 71 -4.73 -0.16 3.77
C LEU A 71 -4.36 -1.58 4.20
N GLY A 72 -3.09 -1.98 4.12
CA GLY A 72 -2.61 -3.29 4.57
C GLY A 72 -2.89 -3.54 6.05
N LYS A 73 -2.61 -2.55 6.90
CA LYS A 73 -2.97 -2.63 8.34
C LYS A 73 -4.47 -2.70 8.55
N MET A 74 -5.27 -2.02 7.74
CA MET A 74 -6.72 -2.10 7.83
C MET A 74 -7.26 -3.47 7.44
N VAL A 75 -6.75 -4.07 6.35
CA VAL A 75 -7.06 -5.45 5.94
C VAL A 75 -6.74 -6.43 7.08
N GLU A 76 -5.54 -6.31 7.67
CA GLU A 76 -5.13 -7.17 8.79
C GLU A 76 -6.01 -6.98 10.03
N ASN A 77 -6.45 -5.76 10.32
CA ASN A 77 -7.37 -5.48 11.42
C ASN A 77 -8.77 -6.07 11.22
N GLU A 78 -9.16 -6.37 9.98
CA GLU A 78 -10.38 -7.12 9.65
C GLU A 78 -10.18 -8.65 9.70
N GLY A 79 -8.98 -9.11 10.06
CA GLY A 79 -8.62 -10.53 10.09
C GLY A 79 -8.39 -11.13 8.71
N LEU A 80 -8.20 -10.29 7.69
CA LEU A 80 -7.93 -10.67 6.32
C LEU A 80 -6.42 -10.62 6.02
N SER A 81 -6.00 -11.28 4.93
CA SER A 81 -4.59 -11.28 4.52
C SER A 81 -4.29 -10.06 3.65
N SER A 82 -3.35 -9.22 4.08
CA SER A 82 -2.85 -8.11 3.27
C SER A 82 -2.04 -8.63 2.08
N SER A 83 -1.87 -7.78 1.07
CA SER A 83 -1.05 -8.08 -0.12
C SER A 83 0.38 -8.45 0.27
N TYR A 84 0.94 -7.81 1.30
CA TYR A 84 2.25 -8.16 1.84
C TYR A 84 2.28 -9.60 2.38
N LEU A 85 1.32 -9.98 3.23
CA LEU A 85 1.22 -11.33 3.78
C LEU A 85 0.92 -12.37 2.69
N GLY A 86 0.06 -12.04 1.73
CA GLY A 86 -0.24 -12.89 0.58
C GLY A 86 0.99 -13.17 -0.29
N ILE A 87 1.80 -12.16 -0.61
CA ILE A 87 3.05 -12.34 -1.34
C ILE A 87 4.04 -13.16 -0.52
N SER A 88 4.14 -12.92 0.80
CA SER A 88 5.00 -13.71 1.68
C SER A 88 4.63 -15.18 1.66
N ALA A 89 3.34 -15.49 1.77
CA ALA A 89 2.82 -16.85 1.74
C ALA A 89 3.09 -17.53 0.39
N LEU A 90 2.88 -16.81 -0.72
CA LEU A 90 3.16 -17.29 -2.07
C LEU A 90 4.65 -17.63 -2.25
N MET A 91 5.55 -16.73 -1.85
CA MET A 91 6.99 -16.94 -1.98
C MET A 91 7.48 -18.11 -1.15
N ASN A 92 6.97 -18.25 0.08
CA ASN A 92 7.28 -19.41 0.92
C ASN A 92 6.74 -20.72 0.33
N GLY A 93 5.56 -20.68 -0.30
CA GLY A 93 5.02 -21.82 -1.05
C GLY A 93 5.93 -22.23 -2.20
N ILE A 94 6.37 -21.27 -3.02
CA ILE A 94 7.32 -21.52 -4.13
C ILE A 94 8.64 -22.11 -3.62
N HIS A 95 9.21 -21.55 -2.55
CA HIS A 95 10.45 -22.07 -1.97
C HIS A 95 10.31 -23.52 -1.51
N LYS A 96 9.19 -23.85 -0.86
CA LYS A 96 8.90 -25.22 -0.44
C LYS A 96 8.82 -26.18 -1.63
N GLU A 97 8.14 -25.81 -2.71
CA GLU A 97 8.07 -26.62 -3.94
C GLU A 97 9.44 -26.78 -4.63
N MET A 98 10.37 -25.85 -4.40
CA MET A 98 11.74 -25.88 -4.92
C MET A 98 12.76 -26.51 -3.95
N ASP A 99 12.31 -27.09 -2.83
CA ASP A 99 13.17 -27.63 -1.76
C ASP A 99 14.19 -26.61 -1.23
N ARG A 100 13.72 -25.36 -1.06
CA ARG A 100 14.49 -24.24 -0.51
C ARG A 100 13.88 -23.80 0.81
N GLU A 101 14.75 -23.31 1.69
CA GLU A 101 14.31 -22.70 2.95
C GLU A 101 13.42 -21.46 2.67
N PRO A 102 12.30 -21.30 3.40
CA PRO A 102 11.47 -20.11 3.29
C PRO A 102 12.24 -18.88 3.80
N TYR A 103 11.84 -17.70 3.34
CA TYR A 103 12.42 -16.47 3.87
C TYR A 103 12.03 -16.27 5.34
N THR A 104 12.98 -15.81 6.15
CA THR A 104 12.64 -15.22 7.44
C THR A 104 11.81 -13.95 7.24
N ASN A 105 11.02 -13.57 8.26
CA ASN A 105 10.26 -12.32 8.23
C ASN A 105 11.14 -11.10 7.95
N LYS A 106 12.38 -11.09 8.44
CA LYS A 106 13.34 -10.01 8.24
C LYS A 106 13.80 -9.94 6.79
N GLU A 107 14.15 -11.07 6.18
CA GLU A 107 14.57 -11.14 4.77
C GLU A 107 13.43 -10.74 3.85
N PHE A 108 12.23 -11.29 4.07
CA PHE A 108 11.06 -10.95 3.26
C PHE A 108 10.71 -9.46 3.41
N ASN A 109 10.73 -8.90 4.62
CA ASN A 109 10.51 -7.48 4.83
C ASN A 109 11.58 -6.62 4.12
N SER A 110 12.85 -7.05 4.14
CA SER A 110 13.92 -6.37 3.43
C SER A 110 13.74 -6.41 1.91
N LEU A 111 13.25 -7.53 1.37
CA LEU A 111 12.95 -7.68 -0.06
C LEU A 111 11.74 -6.81 -0.46
N ALA A 112 10.63 -6.96 0.26
CA ALA A 112 9.36 -6.33 -0.09
C ALA A 112 9.32 -4.82 0.20
N ASN A 113 10.07 -4.34 1.19
CA ASN A 113 10.03 -2.94 1.63
C ASN A 113 11.40 -2.24 1.54
N GLY A 114 12.44 -2.92 1.03
CA GLY A 114 13.81 -2.42 0.96
C GLY A 114 13.94 -1.10 0.21
N ALA A 115 13.45 -1.06 -1.03
CA ALA A 115 13.46 0.15 -1.86
C ALA A 115 12.75 1.32 -1.17
N ARG A 116 11.56 1.08 -0.60
CA ARG A 116 10.79 2.10 0.14
C ARG A 116 11.55 2.62 1.34
N ASN A 117 12.21 1.73 2.09
CA ASN A 117 12.99 2.10 3.26
C ASN A 117 14.23 2.91 2.88
N HIS A 118 14.89 2.60 1.76
CA HIS A 118 16.07 3.35 1.29
C HIS A 118 15.71 4.77 0.82
N LEU A 119 14.51 4.99 0.27
CA LEU A 119 14.11 6.33 -0.16
C LEU A 119 13.68 7.25 0.99
N LYS A 120 13.27 6.69 2.15
CA LYS A 120 12.78 7.48 3.30
C LYS A 120 13.77 7.63 4.45
N HIS A 121 14.80 6.78 4.51
CA HIS A 121 15.77 6.80 5.59
C HIS A 121 17.15 7.13 5.06
N LEU A 122 17.80 8.10 5.70
CA LEU A 122 19.22 8.35 5.56
C LEU A 122 20.01 7.29 6.35
N SER A 123 19.95 6.03 5.91
CA SER A 123 20.72 4.95 6.50
C SER A 123 21.36 4.08 5.42
N GLY A 124 22.65 3.79 5.58
CA GLY A 124 23.44 3.05 4.59
C GLY A 124 24.10 3.97 3.56
N SER A 125 24.03 3.57 2.29
CA SER A 125 24.64 4.29 1.15
C SER A 125 23.81 5.51 0.75
N GLU A 126 24.47 6.63 0.45
CA GLU A 126 23.84 7.82 -0.14
C GLU A 126 23.29 7.56 -1.55
N ILE A 127 23.77 6.49 -2.21
CA ILE A 127 23.34 6.07 -3.54
C ILE A 127 22.39 4.89 -3.43
N VAL A 128 21.19 5.04 -4.01
CA VAL A 128 20.18 3.98 -4.15
C VAL A 128 20.15 3.50 -5.60
N ARG A 129 20.23 2.17 -5.80
CA ARG A 129 20.10 1.53 -7.12
C ARG A 129 18.79 0.75 -7.20
N ILE A 130 17.85 1.27 -7.97
CA ILE A 130 16.52 0.69 -8.19
C ILE A 130 16.08 0.92 -9.64
N ASP A 131 15.12 0.11 -10.12
CA ASP A 131 14.29 0.48 -11.27
C ASP A 131 13.05 1.21 -10.73
N PRO A 132 13.02 2.56 -10.77
CA PRO A 132 11.97 3.32 -10.12
C PRO A 132 10.58 3.05 -10.72
N ARG A 133 10.50 2.78 -12.02
CA ARG A 133 9.23 2.46 -12.69
C ARG A 133 8.70 1.12 -12.21
N GLN A 134 9.56 0.10 -12.15
CA GLN A 134 9.16 -1.23 -11.67
C GLN A 134 8.78 -1.21 -10.19
N GLU A 135 9.52 -0.49 -9.35
CA GLU A 135 9.21 -0.37 -7.92
C GLU A 135 7.88 0.36 -7.69
N ALA A 136 7.64 1.46 -8.42
CA ALA A 136 6.35 2.16 -8.38
C ALA A 136 5.19 1.26 -8.81
N CYS A 137 5.39 0.47 -9.87
CA CYS A 137 4.40 -0.49 -10.37
C CYS A 137 4.06 -1.55 -9.32
N ASN A 138 5.06 -2.16 -8.70
CA ASN A 138 4.87 -3.18 -7.66
C ASN A 138 4.12 -2.61 -6.44
N MET A 139 4.44 -1.38 -6.04
CA MET A 139 3.83 -0.75 -4.88
C MET A 139 2.38 -0.30 -5.16
N LEU A 140 2.12 0.26 -6.34
CA LEU A 140 0.75 0.57 -6.79
C LEU A 140 -0.12 -0.68 -6.82
N TYR A 141 0.40 -1.79 -7.35
CA TYR A 141 -0.32 -3.06 -7.37
C TYR A 141 -0.72 -3.51 -5.96
N ARG A 142 0.22 -3.51 -5.01
CA ARG A 142 -0.04 -3.87 -3.60
C ARG A 142 -1.10 -2.97 -2.95
N ALA A 143 -0.98 -1.64 -3.13
CA ALA A 143 -1.93 -0.69 -2.57
C ALA A 143 -3.35 -0.90 -3.13
N ILE A 144 -3.47 -1.10 -4.45
CA ILE A 144 -4.76 -1.36 -5.12
C ILE A 144 -5.34 -2.71 -4.69
N CYS A 145 -4.53 -3.76 -4.56
CA CYS A 145 -4.99 -5.05 -4.06
C CYS A 145 -5.54 -4.95 -2.63
N ASN A 146 -4.83 -4.26 -1.73
CA ASN A 146 -5.34 -4.01 -0.38
C ASN A 146 -6.64 -3.22 -0.38
N PHE A 147 -6.74 -2.19 -1.23
CA PHE A 147 -7.99 -1.44 -1.42
C PHE A 147 -9.13 -2.36 -1.87
N LYS A 148 -8.90 -3.21 -2.88
CA LYS A 148 -9.90 -4.14 -3.43
C LYS A 148 -10.35 -5.24 -2.46
N VAL A 149 -9.53 -5.55 -1.45
CA VAL A 149 -9.93 -6.46 -0.35
C VAL A 149 -10.93 -5.77 0.58
N LEU A 150 -10.73 -4.48 0.89
CA LEU A 150 -11.60 -3.70 1.77
C LEU A 150 -12.86 -3.18 1.07
N LYS A 151 -12.79 -2.95 -0.24
CA LYS A 151 -13.85 -2.36 -1.06
C LYS A 151 -13.99 -3.16 -2.35
N SER A 152 -15.22 -3.54 -2.70
CA SER A 152 -15.46 -4.39 -3.87
C SER A 152 -15.20 -3.71 -5.23
N GLU A 153 -15.27 -2.38 -5.29
CA GLU A 153 -15.18 -1.61 -6.54
C GLU A 153 -13.99 -0.64 -6.54
N GLY A 154 -13.20 -0.68 -7.62
CA GLY A 154 -12.07 0.23 -7.88
C GLY A 154 -12.53 1.63 -8.31
N THR A 155 -11.64 2.62 -8.22
CA THR A 155 -11.89 3.92 -8.86
C THR A 155 -11.52 3.87 -10.36
N GLU A 156 -12.05 4.81 -11.15
CA GLU A 156 -11.73 4.89 -12.59
C GLU A 156 -10.23 4.97 -12.86
N LYS A 157 -9.48 5.65 -11.98
CA LYS A 157 -8.02 5.75 -12.09
C LYS A 157 -7.34 4.42 -11.84
N MET A 158 -7.79 3.66 -10.83
CA MET A 158 -7.27 2.32 -10.56
C MET A 158 -7.54 1.39 -11.75
N ASP A 159 -8.74 1.44 -12.31
CA ASP A 159 -9.08 0.62 -13.48
C ASP A 159 -8.31 1.03 -14.73
N ARG A 160 -8.10 2.33 -14.95
CA ARG A 160 -7.22 2.85 -16.01
C ARG A 160 -5.81 2.28 -15.84
N TRP A 161 -5.21 2.41 -14.67
CA TRP A 161 -3.87 1.92 -14.39
C TRP A 161 -3.77 0.39 -14.55
N LEU A 162 -4.75 -0.36 -14.03
CA LEU A 162 -4.77 -1.82 -14.15
C LEU A 162 -4.81 -2.30 -15.61
N LYS A 163 -5.52 -1.58 -16.48
CA LYS A 163 -5.59 -1.88 -17.92
C LYS A 163 -4.28 -1.56 -18.66
N THR A 164 -3.55 -0.52 -18.24
CA THR A 164 -2.32 -0.08 -18.93
C THR A 164 -1.06 -0.81 -18.41
N ASP A 165 -0.94 -0.95 -17.09
CA ASP A 165 0.28 -1.40 -16.42
C ASP A 165 0.03 -2.37 -15.25
N GLY A 166 -1.22 -2.75 -14.97
CA GLY A 166 -1.57 -3.65 -13.86
C GLY A 166 -1.00 -5.06 -13.94
N ILE A 167 -0.46 -5.43 -15.11
CA ILE A 167 0.40 -6.61 -15.25
C ILE A 167 1.82 -6.10 -15.19
N SER A 168 2.53 -6.45 -14.10
CA SER A 168 3.94 -6.10 -13.94
C SER A 168 4.71 -6.40 -15.23
N PRO A 169 5.57 -5.47 -15.72
CA PRO A 169 6.37 -5.67 -16.92
C PRO A 169 7.12 -7.01 -16.95
N ALA A 170 7.52 -7.53 -15.79
CA ALA A 170 8.17 -8.84 -15.64
C ALA A 170 7.28 -10.03 -16.08
N PHE A 171 5.95 -9.86 -16.10
CA PHE A 171 4.98 -10.87 -16.54
C PHE A 171 4.29 -10.52 -17.86
N LYS A 172 4.70 -9.43 -18.54
CA LYS A 172 4.36 -9.23 -19.96
C LYS A 172 5.14 -10.28 -20.76
N LEU A 173 4.65 -11.52 -20.75
CA LEU A 173 5.09 -12.57 -21.66
C LEU A 173 5.08 -11.96 -23.05
N LYS A 174 6.25 -11.91 -23.71
CA LYS A 174 6.34 -11.54 -25.12
C LYS A 174 5.39 -12.48 -25.85
N GLN A 175 4.23 -11.97 -26.28
CA GLN A 175 3.48 -12.60 -27.35
C GLN A 175 4.36 -12.44 -28.58
N ALA A 176 5.08 -13.51 -28.90
CA ALA A 176 5.73 -13.72 -30.19
C ALA A 176 4.68 -14.26 -31.17
#